data_AF-A0A7H4LMD8-F1
#
_entry.id   AF-A0A7H4LMD8-F1
#
_cell.length_a   1.000
_cell.length_b   1.000
_cell.length_c   1.000
_cell.angle_alpha   90.00
_cell.angle_beta   90.00
_cell.angle_gamma   90.00
#
_symmetry.space_group_name_H-M   'P 1'
#
loop_
_entity.id
_entity.type
_entity.pdbx_description
1 polymer ?
#
loop_
_entity_poly.entity_id
_entity_poly.type
_entity_poly.pdbx_seq_one_letter_code
_entity_poly.pdbx_strand_id
1 'polypeptide(L)'
;MHSEGTSLIAHFNLVISQDKLCEILDPQIISECLEGAKEVATLASRCLNLKGDERPTMRQVEMALERLLVENKNTEKGRSAELNCTPAQISNNNAENSRQYSAEQSLLLSASFPR
;
A
#
# COMPACT_ATOMS: atom_id res chain seq x y z
N MET A 1 7.46 25.01 -17.08
CA MET A 1 7.21 24.52 -18.47
C MET A 1 7.53 23.05 -18.48
N HIS A 2 6.52 22.18 -18.49
CA HIS A 2 6.76 20.76 -18.73
C HIS A 2 6.99 20.60 -20.23
N SER A 3 8.13 20.05 -20.61
CA SER A 3 8.41 19.72 -22.00
C SER A 3 7.37 18.68 -22.44
N GLU A 4 6.53 19.01 -23.41
CA GLU A 4 5.59 18.05 -24.00
C GLU A 4 6.39 16.91 -24.62
N GLY A 5 6.52 15.79 -23.89
CA GLY A 5 7.26 14.61 -24.34
C GLY A 5 8.08 13.90 -23.27
N THR A 6 8.32 14.47 -22.08
CA THR A 6 9.03 13.74 -21.02
C THR A 6 8.09 12.78 -20.29
N SER A 7 8.39 11.49 -20.33
CA SER A 7 7.66 10.45 -19.57
C SER A 7 7.62 10.80 -18.09
N LEU A 8 6.46 10.63 -17.45
CA LEU A 8 6.28 10.87 -16.01
C LEU A 8 7.27 10.04 -15.16
N ILE A 9 7.60 8.83 -15.62
CA ILE A 9 8.59 7.96 -14.97
C ILE A 9 9.98 8.61 -15.01
N ALA A 10 10.37 9.16 -16.16
CA ALA A 10 11.66 9.82 -16.32
C ALA A 10 11.73 11.09 -15.46
N HIS A 11 10.66 11.88 -15.42
CA HIS A 11 10.56 13.05 -14.55
C HIS A 11 10.66 12.67 -13.07
N PHE A 12 9.90 11.68 -12.62
CA PHE A 12 9.94 11.21 -11.25
C PHE A 12 11.35 10.75 -10.84
N ASN A 13 11.97 9.87 -11.64
CA ASN A 13 13.33 9.37 -11.36
C ASN A 13 14.38 10.49 -11.36
N LEU A 14 14.23 11.49 -12.24
CA LEU A 14 15.10 12.66 -12.25
C LEU A 14 14.99 13.45 -10.94
N VAL A 15 13.77 13.74 -10.50
CA VAL A 15 13.51 14.46 -9.24
C VAL A 15 14.11 13.71 -8.04
N ILE A 16 13.94 12.39 -7.98
CA ILE A 16 14.54 11.54 -6.93
C ILE A 16 16.06 11.61 -6.99
N SER A 17 16.67 11.48 -8.17
CA SER A 17 18.12 11.52 -8.32
C SER A 17 18.75 12.87 -7.95
N GLN A 18 17.97 13.95 -8.02
CA GLN A 18 18.39 15.30 -7.64
C GLN A 18 18.08 15.65 -6.18
N ASP A 19 17.54 14.72 -5.39
CA ASP A 19 17.04 14.95 -4.01
C ASP A 19 16.03 16.12 -3.93
N LYS A 20 15.20 16.25 -4.97
CA LYS A 20 14.20 17.33 -5.11
C LYS A 20 12.77 16.85 -4.89
N LEU A 21 12.59 15.75 -4.16
CA LEU A 21 11.28 15.14 -3.93
C LEU A 21 10.24 16.14 -3.38
N CYS A 22 10.66 17.09 -2.54
CA CYS A 22 9.80 18.14 -2.01
C CYS A 22 9.13 19.02 -3.09
N GLU A 23 9.70 19.12 -4.29
CA GLU A 23 9.13 19.93 -5.38
C GLU A 23 7.87 19.30 -6.00
N ILE A 24 7.65 18.00 -5.79
CA ILE A 24 6.53 17.25 -6.37
C ILE A 24 5.58 16.67 -5.31
N LEU A 25 5.95 16.71 -4.03
CA LEU A 25 5.09 16.27 -2.93
C LEU A 25 4.06 17.34 -2.57
N ASP A 26 2.91 16.87 -2.09
CA ASP A 26 1.93 17.75 -1.46
C ASP A 26 2.56 18.44 -0.23
N PRO A 27 2.36 19.76 -0.04
CA PRO A 27 2.88 20.48 1.12
C PRO A 27 2.56 19.83 2.47
N GLN A 28 1.41 19.16 2.59
CA GLN A 28 1.02 18.45 3.80
C GLN A 28 2.01 17.31 4.12
N ILE A 29 2.40 16.52 3.11
CA ILE A 29 3.34 15.39 3.29
C ILE A 29 4.72 15.90 3.71
N ILE A 30 5.17 17.02 3.14
CA ILE A 30 6.46 17.65 3.49
C ILE A 30 6.46 18.04 4.97
N SER A 31 5.32 18.51 5.49
CA SER A 31 5.18 18.90 6.90
C SER A 31 5.05 17.72 7.86
N GLU A 32 4.40 16.63 7.45
CA GLU A 32 4.05 15.52 8.33
C GLU A 32 5.12 14.42 8.36
N CYS A 33 5.66 14.02 7.21
CA CYS A 33 6.58 12.87 7.13
C CYS A 33 7.44 12.91 5.86
N LEU A 34 8.36 13.87 5.76
CA LEU A 34 9.26 13.96 4.61
C LEU A 34 10.19 12.75 4.48
N GLU A 35 10.71 12.24 5.60
CA GLU A 35 11.68 11.14 5.56
C GLU A 35 11.02 9.82 5.12
N GLY A 36 9.86 9.47 5.69
CA GLY A 36 9.10 8.30 5.22
C GLY A 36 8.67 8.45 3.75
N ALA A 37 8.35 9.67 3.31
CA ALA A 37 8.06 9.92 1.90
C ALA A 37 9.28 9.67 0.99
N LYS A 38 10.50 10.02 1.42
CA LYS A 38 11.74 9.72 0.69
C LYS A 38 11.98 8.22 0.53
N GLU A 39 11.71 7.44 1.57
CA GLU A 39 11.87 5.99 1.52
C GLU A 39 10.83 5.32 0.60
N VAL A 40 9.57 5.73 0.70
CA VAL A 40 8.51 5.27 -0.21
C VAL A 40 8.82 5.67 -1.65
N ALA A 41 9.32 6.88 -1.88
CA ALA A 41 9.67 7.35 -3.22
C ALA A 41 10.86 6.58 -3.82
N THR A 42 11.83 6.20 -2.99
CA THR A 42 12.93 5.31 -3.38
C THR A 42 12.41 3.93 -3.79
N LEU A 43 11.46 3.36 -3.04
CA LEU A 43 10.79 2.12 -3.40
C LEU A 43 10.02 2.25 -4.72
N ALA A 44 9.28 3.35 -4.89
CA ALA A 44 8.53 3.63 -6.12
C ALA A 44 9.46 3.75 -7.35
N SER A 45 10.62 4.38 -7.20
CA SER A 45 11.61 4.48 -8.29
C SER A 45 12.09 3.10 -8.78
N ARG A 46 12.29 2.15 -7.85
CA ARG A 46 12.61 0.75 -8.18
C ARG A 46 11.44 0.05 -8.88
N CYS A 47 10.21 0.27 -8.44
CA CYS A 47 9.01 -0.29 -9.08
C CYS A 47 8.81 0.24 -10.51
N LEU A 48 9.20 1.48 -10.77
CA LEU A 48 9.07 2.16 -12.06
C LEU A 48 10.27 1.92 -12.99
N ASN A 49 11.16 0.97 -12.68
CA ASN A 49 12.31 0.69 -13.53
C ASN A 49 11.87 0.32 -14.96
N LEU A 50 12.56 0.86 -15.96
CA LEU A 50 12.29 0.60 -17.38
C LEU A 50 12.53 -0.86 -17.74
N LYS A 51 13.51 -1.51 -17.09
CA LYS A 51 13.77 -2.95 -17.22
C LYS A 51 12.86 -3.71 -16.26
N GLY A 52 11.97 -4.54 -16.83
CA GLY A 52 11.02 -5.34 -16.05
C GLY A 52 11.69 -6.25 -15.03
N ASP A 53 12.81 -6.87 -15.40
CA ASP A 53 13.52 -7.83 -14.54
C ASP A 53 14.24 -7.18 -13.34
N GLU A 54 14.47 -5.87 -13.39
CA GLU A 54 15.02 -5.10 -12.27
C GLU A 54 13.93 -4.61 -11.30
N ARG A 55 12.64 -4.76 -11.65
CA ARG A 55 11.54 -4.38 -10.77
C ARG A 55 11.44 -5.37 -9.60
N PRO A 56 11.21 -4.89 -8.38
CA PRO A 56 10.97 -5.77 -7.24
C PRO A 56 9.69 -6.59 -7.47
N THR A 57 9.68 -7.81 -6.94
CA THR A 57 8.46 -8.62 -6.86
C THR A 57 7.47 -7.99 -5.88
N MET A 58 6.17 -8.23 -6.04
CA MET A 58 5.16 -7.68 -5.11
C MET A 58 5.41 -8.08 -3.65
N ARG A 59 5.94 -9.28 -3.40
CA ARG A 59 6.34 -9.71 -2.05
C ARG A 59 7.48 -8.85 -1.48
N GLN A 60 8.46 -8.47 -2.30
CA GLN A 60 9.54 -7.58 -1.87
C GLN A 60 9.03 -6.15 -1.62
N VAL A 61 8.05 -5.69 -2.41
CA VAL A 61 7.38 -4.39 -2.20
C VAL A 61 6.61 -4.40 -0.88
N GLU A 62 5.82 -5.43 -0.63
CA GLU A 62 5.10 -5.64 0.63
C GLU A 62 6.05 -5.61 1.82
N MET A 63 7.10 -6.45 1.81
CA MET A 63 8.09 -6.49 2.89
C MET A 63 8.79 -5.15 3.10
N ALA A 64 9.04 -4.37 2.04
CA ALA A 64 9.63 -3.05 2.17
C ALA A 64 8.66 -2.09 2.85
N LEU A 65 7.39 -2.06 2.43
CA LEU A 65 6.36 -1.20 3.02
C LEU A 65 6.07 -1.55 4.49
N GLU A 66 6.04 -2.84 4.84
CA GLU A 66 5.89 -3.28 6.24
C GLU A 66 6.99 -2.70 7.13
N ARG A 67 8.25 -2.70 6.67
CA ARG A 67 9.38 -2.12 7.42
C ARG A 67 9.20 -0.63 7.64
N LEU A 68 8.83 0.12 6.60
CA LEU A 68 8.58 1.55 6.69
C LEU A 68 7.47 1.87 7.70
N LEU A 69 6.40 1.06 7.73
CA LEU A 69 5.32 1.22 8.69
C LEU A 69 5.74 0.90 10.13
N VAL A 70 6.64 -0.06 10.34
CA VAL A 70 7.15 -0.43 11.67
C VAL A 70 8.12 0.62 12.20
N GLU A 71 9.00 1.16 11.36
CA GLU A 71 9.97 2.18 11.74
C GLU A 71 9.29 3.49 12.18
N ASN A 72 8.18 3.86 11.53
CA ASN A 72 7.36 5.02 11.91
C ASN A 72 6.52 4.83 13.19
N LYS A 73 6.32 3.59 13.67
CA LYS A 73 5.62 3.32 14.94
C LYS A 73 6.49 3.51 16.17
N ASN A 74 7.81 3.60 16.00
CA ASN A 74 8.75 3.75 17.10
C ASN A 74 8.88 5.20 17.58
N THR A 75 8.35 6.16 16.81
CA THR A 75 8.43 7.60 17.10
C THR A 75 7.16 8.19 17.71
N GLU A 76 6.00 7.53 17.62
CA GLU A 76 4.75 8.05 18.19
C GLU A 76 3.95 6.96 18.91
N LYS A 77 3.83 7.12 20.23
CA LYS A 77 2.96 6.33 21.11
C LYS A 77 1.49 6.64 20.76
N GLY A 78 0.89 5.83 19.92
CA GLY A 78 -0.55 5.59 19.88
C GLY A 78 -1.34 6.33 18.81
N ARG A 79 -1.66 5.61 17.73
CA ARG A 79 -2.98 5.58 17.10
C ARG A 79 -3.09 4.32 16.25
N SER A 80 -3.98 3.43 16.68
CA SER A 80 -4.34 2.20 15.99
C SER A 80 -5.11 2.56 14.72
N ALA A 81 -4.43 2.63 13.58
CA ALA A 81 -5.06 2.40 12.29
C ALA A 81 -4.68 0.97 11.88
N GLU A 82 -5.54 0.02 12.21
CA GLU A 82 -5.46 -1.35 11.70
C GLU A 82 -5.67 -1.33 10.19
N LEU A 83 -4.57 -1.32 9.43
CA LEU A 83 -4.57 -1.82 8.07
C LEU A 83 -4.39 -3.34 8.16
N ASN A 84 -5.50 -4.05 8.40
CA ASN A 84 -5.52 -5.50 8.35
C ASN A 84 -5.50 -5.96 6.89
N CYS A 85 -4.31 -6.12 6.33
CA CYS A 85 -4.09 -7.07 5.25
C CYS A 85 -2.99 -8.02 5.72
N THR A 86 -3.38 -9.10 6.39
CA THR A 86 -2.46 -10.16 6.80
C THR A 86 -2.41 -11.23 5.72
N PRO A 87 -1.25 -11.51 5.12
CA PRO A 87 -1.05 -12.73 4.33
C PRO A 87 -0.93 -13.89 5.32
N ALA A 88 -1.95 -14.75 5.37
CA ALA A 88 -1.92 -16.07 6.00
C ALA A 88 -1.40 -16.13 7.45
N GLN A 89 -2.25 -15.74 8.40
CA GLN A 89 -2.22 -16.31 9.76
C GLN A 89 -3.58 -16.96 10.01
N ILE A 90 -3.62 -18.29 9.92
CA ILE A 90 -4.66 -19.10 10.52
C ILE A 90 -4.58 -18.84 12.03
N SER A 91 -5.44 -17.96 12.55
CA SER A 91 -5.71 -17.86 13.98
C SER A 91 -7.13 -17.36 14.16
N ASN A 92 -7.98 -18.28 14.60
CA ASN A 92 -9.37 -18.03 14.94
C ASN A 92 -9.45 -17.04 16.11
N ASN A 93 -10.20 -15.95 15.96
CA ASN A 93 -11.40 -15.64 16.74
C ASN A 93 -12.02 -14.27 16.36
N ASN A 94 -13.23 -14.35 15.80
CA ASN A 94 -14.35 -13.42 15.74
C ASN A 94 -14.13 -11.90 15.85
N ALA A 95 -14.43 -11.19 14.75
CA ALA A 95 -15.70 -10.46 14.61
C ALA A 95 -15.93 -10.02 13.14
N GLU A 96 -17.07 -10.44 12.60
CA GLU A 96 -17.85 -9.72 11.57
C GLU A 96 -17.31 -9.69 10.11
N ASN A 97 -17.48 -10.82 9.39
CA ASN A 97 -18.15 -10.93 8.08
C ASN A 97 -17.60 -12.10 7.25
N SER A 98 -18.12 -13.32 7.47
CA SER A 98 -18.09 -14.39 6.47
C SER A 98 -19.19 -15.39 6.76
N ARG A 99 -20.31 -15.21 6.02
CA ARG A 99 -21.39 -16.16 5.73
C ARG A 99 -21.22 -17.56 6.34
N GLN A 100 -21.89 -17.82 7.46
CA GLN A 100 -22.12 -19.18 7.94
C GLN A 100 -23.62 -19.46 7.96
N TYR A 101 -24.15 -19.89 6.80
CA TYR A 101 -25.43 -20.60 6.75
C TYR A 101 -25.12 -22.07 6.46
N SER A 102 -25.69 -22.98 7.25
CA SER A 102 -25.66 -24.42 6.95
C SER A 102 -26.34 -24.69 5.59
N ALA A 103 -26.01 -25.80 4.95
CA ALA A 103 -26.67 -26.24 3.71
C ALA A 103 -28.21 -26.33 3.89
N GLU A 104 -28.68 -26.68 5.09
CA GLU A 104 -30.11 -26.69 5.42
C GLU A 104 -30.72 -25.28 5.46
N GLN A 105 -29.97 -24.28 5.93
CA GLN A 105 -30.44 -22.89 6.02
C GLN A 105 -30.49 -22.23 4.65
N SER A 106 -29.59 -22.60 3.74
CA SER A 106 -29.63 -22.15 2.34
C SER A 106 -30.85 -22.73 1.59
N LEU A 107 -31.23 -23.97 1.90
CA LEU A 107 -32.41 -24.63 1.33
C LEU A 107 -33.71 -23.99 1.84
N LEU A 108 -33.80 -23.71 3.14
CA LEU A 108 -34.94 -23.02 3.77
C LEU A 108 -35.16 -21.62 3.19
N LEU A 109 -34.08 -20.84 3.01
CA LEU A 109 -34.19 -19.49 2.45
C LEU A 109 -34.65 -19.51 0.99
N SER A 110 -34.24 -20.52 0.23
CA SER A 110 -34.64 -20.69 -1.18
C SER A 110 -36.11 -21.08 -1.35
N ALA A 111 -36.72 -21.71 -0.34
CA ALA A 111 -38.13 -22.08 -0.34
C ALA A 111 -39.08 -20.92 0.02
N SER A 112 -38.55 -19.85 0.65
CA SER A 112 -39.34 -18.68 1.05
C SER A 112 -39.56 -17.64 -0.06
N PHE A 113 -38.86 -17.75 -1.18
CA PHE A 113 -39.04 -16.84 -2.32
C PHE A 113 -39.67 -17.59 -3.50
N PRO A 114 -40.96 -17.36 -3.81
CA PRO A 114 -41.56 -17.93 -5.01
C PRO A 114 -40.94 -17.30 -6.27
N ARG A 115 -40.76 -18.11 -7.32
CA ARG A 115 -40.33 -17.64 -8.65
C ARG A 115 -41.46 -17.00 -9.42
#